data_AF-A0A3N1R776-F1
#
_entry.id   AF-A0A3N1R776-F1
#
_cell.length_a   1.000
_cell.length_b   1.000
_cell.length_c   1.000
_cell.angle_alpha   90.00
_cell.angle_beta   90.00
_cell.angle_gamma   90.00
#
_symmetry.space_group_name_H-M   'P 1'
#
loop_
_entity.id
_entity.type
_entity.pdbx_description
1 polymer ?
#
loop_
_entity_poly.entity_id
_entity_poly.type
_entity_poly.pdbx_seq_one_letter_code
_entity_poly.pdbx_strand_id
1 'polypeptide(L)'
;MKMISKLISAGMLAGACAFAHAGPVDIFDLKADNGSAIFNDTSGDGPIYDTGLSYAQLTDTDGDSDSAGAFLLFEFAGFANINSFGIYDINNTGEALQVFEGGDTSNVNENSRVDFDLEAGTAKTRFGTADIGSTFGFYLQRGSTKFYSDAALNGGIDMTRIFDVSKSFNSAFSNSSLIIAFEDLLNGDFDYNDLVVGISDVKAVSEPGTLALFGLGMLGLGMARRRKSA
;
A
#
# COMPACT_ATOMS: atom_id res chain seq x y z
N MET A 1 -45.10 61.27 33.42
CA MET A 1 -45.80 61.20 32.13
C MET A 1 -44.75 60.98 31.03
N LYS A 2 -44.71 59.77 30.44
CA LYS A 2 -44.01 59.38 29.17
C LYS A 2 -42.46 59.53 29.18
N MET A 3 -41.62 58.62 28.69
CA MET A 3 -41.75 57.47 27.79
C MET A 3 -40.80 56.33 28.19
N ILE A 4 -41.28 55.11 27.97
CA ILE A 4 -40.54 53.85 27.98
C ILE A 4 -39.79 53.73 26.65
N SER A 5 -38.47 53.54 26.70
CA SER A 5 -37.65 53.15 25.55
C SER A 5 -37.16 51.71 25.79
N LYS A 6 -37.80 50.74 25.13
CA LYS A 6 -37.31 49.36 25.06
C LYS A 6 -36.19 49.29 24.03
N LEU A 7 -34.94 49.12 24.46
CA LEU A 7 -33.89 48.62 23.58
C LEU A 7 -34.04 47.09 23.50
N ILE A 8 -34.36 46.60 22.30
CA ILE A 8 -34.22 45.18 21.95
C ILE A 8 -32.75 45.00 21.56
N SER A 9 -31.97 44.35 22.42
CA SER A 9 -30.62 43.91 22.07
C SER A 9 -30.77 42.69 21.15
N ALA A 10 -30.59 42.90 19.84
CA ALA A 10 -30.42 41.81 18.89
C ALA A 10 -29.01 41.24 19.08
N GLY A 11 -28.92 40.11 19.76
CA GLY A 11 -27.68 39.34 19.83
C GLY A 11 -27.32 38.86 18.44
N MET A 12 -26.35 39.53 17.81
CA MET A 12 -25.70 39.02 16.60
C MET A 12 -24.89 37.79 17.02
N LEU A 13 -25.45 36.61 16.78
CA LEU A 13 -24.71 35.35 16.86
C LEU A 13 -23.77 35.34 15.64
N ALA A 14 -22.59 35.92 15.80
CA ALA A 14 -21.49 35.75 14.86
C ALA A 14 -21.05 34.28 14.95
N GLY A 15 -21.66 33.44 14.12
CA GLY A 15 -21.18 32.10 13.87
C GLY A 15 -19.76 32.22 13.32
N ALA A 16 -18.77 31.85 14.13
CA ALA A 16 -17.43 31.65 13.66
C ALA A 16 -17.48 30.45 12.70
N CYS A 17 -17.64 30.72 11.41
CA CYS A 17 -17.25 29.79 10.37
C CYS A 17 -15.73 29.70 10.45
N ALA A 18 -15.23 28.75 11.25
CA ALA A 18 -13.85 28.32 11.12
C ALA A 18 -13.74 27.67 9.74
N PHE A 19 -13.25 28.42 8.77
CA PHE A 19 -12.69 27.82 7.57
C PHE A 19 -11.45 27.08 8.07
N ALA A 20 -11.55 25.76 8.22
CA ALA A 20 -10.37 24.92 8.29
C ALA A 20 -9.60 25.15 7.00
N HIS A 21 -8.60 26.02 7.06
CA HIS A 21 -7.60 26.11 6.03
C HIS A 21 -6.78 24.83 6.17
N ALA A 22 -7.16 23.80 5.42
CA ALA A 22 -6.26 22.71 5.14
C ALA A 22 -5.09 23.33 4.35
N GLY A 23 -4.05 23.74 5.07
CA GLY A 23 -2.77 24.00 4.44
C GLY A 23 -2.34 22.73 3.70
N PRO A 24 -1.57 22.85 2.62
CA PRO A 24 -0.99 21.67 1.99
C PRO A 24 -0.24 20.88 3.07
N VAL A 25 -0.74 19.69 3.40
CA VAL A 25 0.01 18.74 4.21
C VAL A 25 1.16 18.30 3.33
N ASP A 26 2.38 18.65 3.72
CA ASP A 26 3.55 18.04 3.13
C ASP A 26 3.55 16.58 3.57
N ILE A 27 3.08 15.71 2.67
CA ILE A 27 2.99 14.27 2.88
C ILE A 27 4.38 13.67 3.24
N PHE A 28 5.45 14.44 3.07
CA PHE A 28 6.84 14.05 3.25
C PHE A 28 7.56 14.75 4.41
N ASP A 29 6.86 15.50 5.29
CA ASP A 29 7.46 16.06 6.52
C ASP A 29 7.51 15.06 7.69
N LEU A 30 7.70 13.77 7.37
CA LEU A 30 7.80 12.67 8.35
C LEU A 30 9.08 12.75 9.19
N LYS A 31 10.11 13.49 8.74
CA LYS A 31 11.32 13.76 9.54
C LYS A 31 11.07 14.73 10.70
N ALA A 32 10.03 15.55 10.64
CA ALA A 32 9.68 16.48 11.71
C ALA A 32 8.57 15.97 12.65
N ASP A 33 7.85 14.91 12.26
CA ASP A 33 6.66 14.41 12.96
C ASP A 33 6.92 13.22 13.91
N ASN A 34 8.17 13.01 14.35
CA ASN A 34 8.52 12.00 15.38
C ASN A 34 7.95 10.58 15.15
N GLY A 35 7.77 10.12 13.91
CA GLY A 35 7.23 8.79 13.61
C GLY A 35 5.71 8.67 13.64
N SER A 36 4.97 9.76 13.38
CA SER A 36 3.53 9.65 13.09
C SER A 36 3.30 8.83 11.81
N ALA A 37 2.21 8.05 11.80
CA ALA A 37 1.83 7.20 10.68
C ALA A 37 1.74 7.98 9.35
N ILE A 38 2.22 7.39 8.25
CA ILE A 38 2.31 8.04 6.93
C ILE A 38 0.95 8.56 6.44
N PHE A 39 -0.10 7.76 6.57
CA PHE A 39 -1.46 8.07 6.15
C PHE A 39 -2.47 7.52 7.15
N ASN A 40 -3.70 8.01 7.06
CA ASN A 40 -4.78 7.54 7.91
C ASN A 40 -5.20 6.10 7.54
N ASP A 41 -5.51 5.28 8.54
CA ASP A 41 -5.78 3.84 8.37
C ASP A 41 -7.21 3.58 7.83
N THR A 42 -8.19 4.41 8.18
CA THR A 42 -9.61 4.14 7.85
C THR A 42 -10.15 5.03 6.74
N SER A 43 -11.05 4.48 5.91
CA SER A 43 -11.79 5.24 4.89
C SER A 43 -12.59 6.44 5.42
N GLY A 44 -12.85 6.50 6.73
CA GLY A 44 -13.51 7.62 7.40
C GLY A 44 -12.56 8.78 7.74
N ASP A 45 -11.26 8.55 7.68
CA ASP A 45 -10.24 9.47 8.18
C ASP A 45 -9.61 10.31 7.05
N GLY A 46 -9.85 9.96 5.78
CA GLY A 46 -9.33 10.74 4.65
C GLY A 46 -9.63 10.16 3.27
N PRO A 47 -9.29 10.89 2.19
CA PRO A 47 -9.48 10.43 0.81
C PRO A 47 -8.49 9.34 0.38
N ILE A 48 -7.37 9.20 1.10
CA ILE A 48 -6.36 8.15 0.92
C ILE A 48 -6.33 7.38 2.24
N TYR A 49 -6.54 6.07 2.16
CA TYR A 49 -6.62 5.16 3.30
C TYR A 49 -6.09 3.78 2.90
N ASP A 50 -5.74 2.96 3.88
CA ASP A 50 -5.27 1.61 3.62
C ASP A 50 -6.39 0.77 2.97
N THR A 51 -6.07 0.10 1.88
CA THR A 51 -7.01 -0.76 1.16
C THR A 51 -7.32 -2.04 1.93
N GLY A 52 -6.44 -2.45 2.86
CA GLY A 52 -6.52 -3.74 3.55
C GLY A 52 -6.30 -4.93 2.62
N LEU A 53 -5.68 -4.68 1.46
CA LEU A 53 -5.38 -5.69 0.44
C LEU A 53 -3.88 -5.97 0.43
N SER A 54 -3.50 -7.15 -0.08
CA SER A 54 -2.12 -7.63 -0.05
C SER A 54 -1.42 -7.67 -1.42
N TYR A 55 -2.17 -7.49 -2.51
CA TYR A 55 -1.66 -7.74 -3.87
C TYR A 55 -1.97 -6.60 -4.82
N ALA A 56 -1.18 -6.56 -5.88
CA ALA A 56 -1.40 -5.69 -7.02
C ALA A 56 -1.64 -6.52 -8.29
N GLN A 57 -2.41 -5.95 -9.21
CA GLN A 57 -2.60 -6.47 -10.55
C GLN A 57 -2.29 -5.36 -11.56
N LEU A 58 -1.55 -5.71 -12.63
CA LEU A 58 -1.30 -4.80 -13.75
C LEU A 58 -2.61 -4.29 -14.35
N THR A 59 -2.65 -2.99 -14.64
CA THR A 59 -3.77 -2.37 -15.36
C THR A 59 -3.55 -2.31 -16.86
N ASP A 60 -2.30 -2.27 -17.28
CA ASP A 60 -1.90 -2.38 -18.67
C ASP A 60 -1.55 -3.84 -18.98
N THR A 61 -2.33 -4.44 -19.88
CA THR A 61 -2.26 -5.88 -20.24
C THR A 61 -2.56 -6.09 -21.73
N ASP A 62 -2.37 -5.05 -22.53
CA ASP A 62 -2.78 -5.05 -23.94
C ASP A 62 -1.83 -5.85 -24.85
N GLY A 63 -0.71 -6.33 -24.29
CA GLY A 63 0.27 -7.20 -24.93
C GLY A 63 1.42 -6.46 -25.59
N ASP A 64 1.47 -5.12 -25.53
CA ASP A 64 2.57 -4.31 -26.04
C ASP A 64 3.33 -3.62 -24.89
N SER A 65 4.46 -4.21 -24.46
CA SER A 65 5.32 -3.65 -23.39
C SER A 65 4.62 -3.47 -22.02
N ASP A 66 3.94 -4.51 -21.56
CA ASP A 66 3.34 -4.55 -20.22
C ASP A 66 4.42 -4.29 -19.15
N SER A 67 4.24 -3.26 -18.33
CA SER A 67 5.21 -2.92 -17.29
C SER A 67 4.58 -2.21 -16.11
N ALA A 68 5.25 -2.29 -14.97
CA ALA A 68 4.98 -1.45 -13.81
C ALA A 68 6.21 -0.59 -13.51
N GLY A 69 5.98 0.70 -13.26
CA GLY A 69 7.01 1.57 -12.69
C GLY A 69 7.04 1.43 -11.18
N ALA A 70 8.22 1.28 -10.58
CA ALA A 70 8.41 1.39 -9.15
C ALA A 70 9.27 2.62 -8.82
N PHE A 71 8.91 3.32 -7.76
CA PHE A 71 9.56 4.56 -7.34
C PHE A 71 9.87 4.48 -5.86
N LEU A 72 11.15 4.53 -5.48
CA LEU A 72 11.54 4.61 -4.08
C LEU A 72 11.22 6.02 -3.58
N LEU A 73 10.17 6.17 -2.77
CA LEU A 73 9.74 7.48 -2.28
C LEU A 73 10.43 7.84 -0.96
N PHE A 74 10.58 6.87 -0.06
CA PHE A 74 11.20 7.08 1.24
C PHE A 74 11.78 5.78 1.80
N GLU A 75 12.85 5.92 2.58
CA GLU A 75 13.40 4.85 3.41
C GLU A 75 14.06 5.47 4.65
N PHE A 76 13.72 4.99 5.84
CA PHE A 76 14.30 5.51 7.08
C PHE A 76 15.70 4.91 7.32
N ALA A 77 16.66 5.77 7.66
CA ALA A 77 18.10 5.49 7.57
C ALA A 77 18.67 4.47 8.58
N GLY A 78 17.83 3.81 9.40
CA GLY A 78 18.27 2.80 10.37
C GLY A 78 18.69 1.48 9.73
N PHE A 79 17.96 1.04 8.70
CA PHE A 79 18.19 -0.21 7.98
C PHE A 79 18.24 -0.05 6.45
N ALA A 80 18.15 1.18 5.95
CA ALA A 80 18.12 1.48 4.53
C ALA A 80 19.21 0.74 3.74
N ASN A 81 20.44 0.73 4.25
CA ASN A 81 21.59 0.11 3.58
C ASN A 81 21.56 -1.43 3.47
N ILE A 82 20.62 -2.11 4.12
CA ILE A 82 20.50 -3.58 4.11
C ILE A 82 19.11 -4.09 3.69
N ASN A 83 18.17 -3.17 3.49
CA ASN A 83 16.85 -3.48 3.00
C ASN A 83 16.88 -3.69 1.49
N SER A 84 15.99 -4.52 0.99
CA SER A 84 15.78 -4.73 -0.44
C SER A 84 14.31 -4.97 -0.66
N PHE A 85 13.76 -4.36 -1.71
CA PHE A 85 12.35 -4.45 -2.02
C PHE A 85 12.17 -5.20 -3.34
N GLY A 86 11.09 -5.96 -3.44
CA GLY A 86 10.73 -6.62 -4.69
C GLY A 86 9.31 -7.11 -4.72
N ILE A 87 9.02 -7.88 -5.77
CA ILE A 87 7.73 -8.52 -6.02
C ILE A 87 7.87 -10.04 -5.99
N TYR A 88 6.77 -10.75 -5.74
CA TYR A 88 6.76 -12.23 -5.73
C TYR A 88 5.48 -12.79 -6.36
N ASP A 89 5.57 -14.03 -6.87
CA ASP A 89 4.40 -14.76 -7.35
C ASP A 89 3.52 -15.25 -6.20
N ILE A 90 2.23 -14.95 -6.27
CA ILE A 90 1.26 -15.27 -5.20
C ILE A 90 1.04 -16.77 -5.00
N ASN A 91 1.40 -17.61 -5.98
CA ASN A 91 1.25 -19.07 -5.89
C ASN A 91 2.57 -19.76 -5.53
N ASN A 92 3.71 -19.09 -5.69
CA ASN A 92 5.03 -19.60 -5.35
C ASN A 92 5.97 -18.47 -4.89
N THR A 93 6.10 -18.29 -3.57
CA THR A 93 6.99 -17.28 -2.97
C THR A 93 8.49 -17.52 -3.24
N GLY A 94 8.85 -18.69 -3.79
CA GLY A 94 10.19 -18.95 -4.31
C GLY A 94 10.51 -18.16 -5.58
N GLU A 95 9.49 -17.79 -6.35
CA GLU A 95 9.59 -16.88 -7.50
C GLU A 95 9.46 -15.45 -7.00
N ALA A 96 10.61 -14.84 -6.71
CA ALA A 96 10.70 -13.48 -6.20
C ALA A 96 11.72 -12.69 -7.01
N LEU A 97 11.40 -11.42 -7.26
CA LEU A 97 12.18 -10.54 -8.11
C LEU A 97 12.44 -9.21 -7.42
N GLN A 98 13.73 -8.90 -7.21
CA GLN A 98 14.15 -7.65 -6.60
C GLN A 98 13.94 -6.48 -7.56
N VAL A 99 13.56 -5.33 -6.99
CA VAL A 99 13.31 -4.06 -7.68
C VAL A 99 14.22 -2.96 -7.14
N PHE A 100 14.43 -2.91 -5.81
CA PHE A 100 15.39 -2.00 -5.15
C PHE A 100 16.37 -2.76 -4.27
N GLU A 101 17.60 -2.25 -4.17
CA GLU A 101 18.60 -2.61 -3.17
C GLU A 101 18.84 -1.45 -2.20
N GLY A 102 19.32 -1.73 -0.99
CA GLY A 102 19.47 -0.72 0.07
C GLY A 102 20.47 0.41 -0.20
N GLY A 103 21.21 0.34 -1.31
CA GLY A 103 22.05 1.43 -1.80
C GLY A 103 21.32 2.38 -2.77
N ASP A 104 20.10 2.02 -3.19
CA ASP A 104 19.30 2.84 -4.09
C ASP A 104 18.82 4.11 -3.39
N THR A 105 18.59 5.15 -4.18
CA THR A 105 18.06 6.42 -3.70
C THR A 105 16.90 6.84 -4.56
N SER A 106 16.03 7.73 -4.07
CA SER A 106 14.90 8.28 -4.83
C SER A 106 15.29 9.01 -6.13
N ASN A 107 16.59 9.21 -6.39
CA ASN A 107 17.12 9.82 -7.61
C ASN A 107 17.38 8.82 -8.76
N VAL A 108 17.25 7.51 -8.53
CA VAL A 108 17.36 6.47 -9.59
C VAL A 108 15.97 5.98 -10.03
N ASN A 109 15.16 6.89 -10.58
CA ASN A 109 13.83 6.56 -11.10
C ASN A 109 13.84 5.89 -12.48
N GLU A 110 14.96 5.91 -13.21
CA GLU A 110 15.07 5.27 -14.54
C GLU A 110 15.42 3.76 -14.47
N ASN A 111 15.78 3.23 -13.30
CA ASN A 111 16.28 1.85 -13.14
C ASN A 111 15.32 0.88 -12.45
N SER A 112 14.11 1.33 -12.15
CA SER A 112 13.19 0.68 -11.21
C SER A 112 11.91 0.20 -11.90
N ARG A 113 12.03 -0.16 -13.18
CA ARG A 113 10.94 -0.74 -13.99
C ARG A 113 10.91 -2.25 -13.81
N VAL A 114 9.71 -2.79 -13.76
CA VAL A 114 9.43 -4.22 -13.92
C VAL A 114 8.77 -4.42 -15.28
N ASP A 115 9.44 -5.12 -16.18
CA ASP A 115 8.91 -5.50 -17.48
C ASP A 115 8.25 -6.88 -17.36
N PHE A 116 7.01 -7.02 -17.85
CA PHE A 116 6.28 -8.27 -17.82
C PHE A 116 6.15 -8.85 -19.23
N ASP A 117 6.35 -10.16 -19.32
CA ASP A 117 5.98 -10.98 -20.48
C ASP A 117 4.83 -11.88 -20.04
N LEU A 118 3.60 -11.43 -20.29
CA LEU A 118 2.39 -12.13 -19.86
C LEU A 118 2.11 -13.42 -20.65
N GLU A 119 2.67 -13.54 -21.86
CA GLU A 119 2.58 -14.78 -22.65
C GLU A 119 3.48 -15.86 -22.04
N ALA A 120 4.71 -15.48 -21.66
CA ALA A 120 5.64 -16.37 -20.97
C ALA A 120 5.31 -16.56 -19.47
N GLY A 121 4.56 -15.63 -18.88
CA GLY A 121 4.27 -15.60 -17.44
C GLY A 121 5.47 -15.18 -16.59
N THR A 122 6.31 -14.27 -17.11
CA THR A 122 7.55 -13.85 -16.46
C THR A 122 7.62 -12.35 -16.21
N ALA A 123 8.38 -11.96 -15.20
CA ALA A 123 8.73 -10.57 -14.93
C ALA A 123 10.24 -10.39 -14.94
N LYS A 124 10.71 -9.21 -15.33
CA LYS A 124 12.13 -8.89 -15.45
C LYS A 124 12.45 -7.52 -14.84
N THR A 125 13.57 -7.46 -14.13
CA THR A 125 14.19 -6.22 -13.67
C THR A 125 15.67 -6.22 -14.02
N ARG A 126 16.41 -5.19 -13.60
CA ARG A 126 17.88 -5.18 -13.68
C ARG A 126 18.56 -6.27 -12.84
N PHE A 127 17.85 -6.88 -11.89
CA PHE A 127 18.38 -7.91 -11.00
C PHE A 127 18.17 -9.33 -11.52
N GLY A 128 17.30 -9.53 -12.51
CA GLY A 128 17.05 -10.84 -13.10
C GLY A 128 15.66 -11.00 -13.68
N THR A 129 15.23 -12.25 -13.77
CA THR A 129 13.92 -12.67 -14.27
C THR A 129 13.35 -13.73 -13.32
N ALA A 130 12.04 -13.72 -13.11
CA ALA A 130 11.32 -14.72 -12.32
C ALA A 130 9.95 -15.03 -12.95
N ASP A 131 9.39 -16.19 -12.62
CA ASP A 131 8.07 -16.61 -13.10
C ASP A 131 6.96 -15.92 -12.29
N ILE A 132 6.65 -14.68 -12.65
CA ILE A 132 5.67 -13.83 -11.99
C ILE A 132 4.67 -13.32 -13.04
N GLY A 133 3.38 -13.58 -12.80
CA GLY A 133 2.30 -13.15 -13.68
C GLY A 133 1.81 -11.72 -13.44
N SER A 134 0.65 -11.39 -14.03
CA SER A 134 0.05 -10.05 -13.94
C SER A 134 -0.49 -9.69 -12.54
N THR A 135 -0.59 -10.65 -11.62
CA THR A 135 -0.93 -10.43 -10.22
C THR A 135 0.22 -10.89 -9.34
N PHE A 136 0.68 -10.02 -8.45
CA PHE A 136 1.86 -10.26 -7.63
C PHE A 136 1.70 -9.61 -6.26
N GLY A 137 2.47 -10.10 -5.28
CA GLY A 137 2.64 -9.46 -3.99
C GLY A 137 3.96 -8.70 -3.90
N PHE A 138 4.16 -7.99 -2.79
CA PHE A 138 5.36 -7.23 -2.50
C PHE A 138 6.13 -7.83 -1.33
N TYR A 139 7.45 -7.69 -1.33
CA TYR A 139 8.26 -8.07 -0.18
C TYR A 139 9.28 -7.00 0.18
N LEU A 140 9.58 -6.93 1.48
CA LEU A 140 10.76 -6.29 2.03
C LEU A 140 11.67 -7.37 2.60
N GLN A 141 12.91 -7.42 2.13
CA GLN A 141 13.95 -8.29 2.67
C GLN A 141 15.00 -7.46 3.40
N ARG A 142 15.14 -7.72 4.70
CA ARG A 142 16.18 -7.17 5.56
C ARG A 142 17.16 -8.26 5.93
N GLY A 143 18.36 -8.21 5.35
CA GLY A 143 19.37 -9.26 5.54
C GLY A 143 18.83 -10.65 5.14
N SER A 144 18.67 -11.56 6.10
CA SER A 144 18.14 -12.92 5.88
C SER A 144 16.63 -13.06 6.10
N THR A 145 15.96 -12.01 6.56
CA THR A 145 14.53 -12.05 6.88
C THR A 145 13.74 -11.37 5.78
N LYS A 146 12.64 -11.99 5.34
CA LYS A 146 11.74 -11.45 4.33
C LYS A 146 10.35 -11.28 4.93
N PHE A 147 9.78 -10.10 4.75
CA PHE A 147 8.41 -9.73 5.11
C PHE A 147 7.61 -9.58 3.81
N TYR A 148 6.38 -10.09 3.81
CA TYR A 148 5.51 -10.09 2.65
C TYR A 148 4.32 -9.16 2.86
N SER A 149 3.74 -8.67 1.78
CA SER A 149 2.46 -7.95 1.83
C SER A 149 1.26 -8.84 2.20
N ASP A 150 1.41 -10.17 2.09
CA ASP A 150 0.44 -11.12 2.63
C ASP A 150 0.78 -11.41 4.10
N ALA A 151 -0.07 -10.96 5.00
CA ALA A 151 0.06 -11.18 6.43
C ALA A 151 0.12 -12.67 6.81
N ALA A 152 -0.53 -13.57 6.06
CA ALA A 152 -0.49 -15.00 6.33
C ALA A 152 0.95 -15.57 6.19
N LEU A 153 1.76 -15.01 5.30
CA LEU A 153 3.17 -15.36 5.13
C LEU A 153 4.07 -14.81 6.24
N ASN A 154 3.56 -13.86 7.04
CA ASN A 154 4.24 -13.28 8.20
C ASN A 154 3.70 -13.80 9.55
N GLY A 155 3.02 -14.96 9.56
CA GLY A 155 2.41 -15.50 10.78
C GLY A 155 1.17 -14.74 11.25
N GLY A 156 0.49 -14.05 10.34
CA GLY A 156 -0.73 -13.27 10.59
C GLY A 156 -0.49 -11.81 10.99
N ILE A 157 0.76 -11.36 10.99
CA ILE A 157 1.10 -9.96 11.26
C ILE A 157 1.09 -9.20 9.93
N ASP A 158 0.30 -8.13 9.89
CA ASP A 158 0.31 -7.24 8.74
C ASP A 158 1.56 -6.36 8.80
N MET A 159 2.44 -6.55 7.83
CA MET A 159 3.71 -5.83 7.71
C MET A 159 3.64 -4.73 6.66
N THR A 160 2.50 -4.55 5.99
CA THR A 160 2.39 -3.70 4.82
C THR A 160 1.06 -2.98 4.73
N ARG A 161 1.09 -1.68 4.45
CA ARG A 161 -0.09 -0.91 4.09
C ARG A 161 -0.06 -0.55 2.62
N ILE A 162 -1.19 -0.71 1.94
CA ILE A 162 -1.33 -0.42 0.52
C ILE A 162 -2.39 0.66 0.34
N PHE A 163 -1.97 1.83 -0.14
CA PHE A 163 -2.84 2.98 -0.35
C PHE A 163 -3.10 3.18 -1.83
N ASP A 164 -4.39 3.28 -2.22
CA ASP A 164 -4.76 3.68 -3.58
C ASP A 164 -4.67 5.20 -3.72
N VAL A 165 -3.71 5.63 -4.53
CA VAL A 165 -3.46 7.05 -4.85
C VAL A 165 -3.70 7.36 -6.32
N SER A 166 -4.31 6.45 -7.08
CA SER A 166 -4.58 6.60 -8.53
C SER A 166 -5.41 7.84 -8.88
N LYS A 167 -6.22 8.33 -7.93
CA LYS A 167 -7.03 9.55 -8.08
C LYS A 167 -6.38 10.79 -7.47
N SER A 168 -5.20 10.66 -6.88
CA SER A 168 -4.45 11.77 -6.32
C SER A 168 -3.73 12.52 -7.43
N PHE A 169 -3.88 13.85 -7.45
CA PHE A 169 -3.12 14.73 -8.33
C PHE A 169 -1.84 15.28 -7.66
N ASN A 170 -1.42 14.70 -6.53
CA ASN A 170 -0.22 15.13 -5.83
C ASN A 170 1.02 14.65 -6.58
N SER A 171 1.80 15.58 -7.12
CA SER A 171 3.03 15.30 -7.87
C SER A 171 4.08 14.53 -7.07
N ALA A 172 4.02 14.60 -5.74
CA ALA A 172 4.97 13.95 -4.87
C ALA A 172 4.78 12.41 -4.78
N PHE A 173 3.69 11.87 -5.33
CA PHE A 173 3.52 10.43 -5.53
C PHE A 173 4.16 9.91 -6.83
N SER A 174 4.87 10.73 -7.60
CA SER A 174 5.59 10.29 -8.81
C SER A 174 4.71 9.54 -9.82
N ASN A 175 3.45 9.94 -9.96
CA ASN A 175 2.42 9.26 -10.79
C ASN A 175 2.12 7.80 -10.40
N SER A 176 2.40 7.43 -9.15
CA SER A 176 2.04 6.11 -8.62
C SER A 176 0.54 5.93 -8.62
N SER A 177 0.10 4.70 -8.88
CA SER A 177 -1.27 4.24 -8.66
C SER A 177 -1.46 3.73 -7.23
N LEU A 178 -0.43 3.10 -6.67
CA LEU A 178 -0.41 2.60 -5.29
C LEU A 178 0.81 3.12 -4.54
N ILE A 179 0.65 3.37 -3.24
CA ILE A 179 1.77 3.50 -2.29
C ILE A 179 1.82 2.25 -1.43
N ILE A 180 3.00 1.65 -1.35
CA ILE A 180 3.31 0.47 -0.55
C ILE A 180 4.22 0.91 0.60
N ALA A 181 3.73 0.78 1.82
CA ALA A 181 4.43 1.17 3.04
C ALA A 181 4.71 -0.06 3.88
N PHE A 182 5.97 -0.33 4.21
CA PHE A 182 6.41 -1.52 4.92
C PHE A 182 6.95 -1.19 6.31
N GLU A 183 6.75 -2.15 7.21
CA GLU A 183 7.51 -2.32 8.43
C GLU A 183 8.70 -3.25 8.20
N ASP A 184 9.82 -2.98 8.87
CA ASP A 184 10.99 -3.86 8.85
C ASP A 184 11.14 -4.73 10.12
N LEU A 185 10.29 -4.55 11.14
CA LEU A 185 10.30 -5.33 12.38
C LEU A 185 8.93 -5.96 12.70
N LEU A 186 8.89 -7.29 12.90
CA LEU A 186 7.67 -8.02 13.31
C LEU A 186 7.04 -7.54 14.64
N ASN A 187 7.81 -6.85 15.47
CA ASN A 187 7.34 -6.18 16.69
C ASN A 187 7.83 -4.73 16.70
N GLY A 188 7.74 -4.07 15.56
CA GLY A 188 8.07 -2.66 15.37
C GLY A 188 7.06 -1.73 16.04
N ASP A 189 7.16 -0.46 15.70
CA ASP A 189 6.22 0.58 16.10
C ASP A 189 5.00 0.67 15.18
N PHE A 190 5.00 -0.01 14.02
CA PHE A 190 3.84 -0.10 13.12
C PHE A 190 3.38 1.28 12.62
N ASP A 191 4.33 2.17 12.35
CA ASP A 191 4.09 3.48 11.74
C ASP A 191 4.23 3.46 10.20
N TYR A 192 4.70 2.32 9.67
CA TYR A 192 4.92 1.91 8.29
C TYR A 192 5.85 2.84 7.51
N ASN A 193 6.75 3.55 8.20
CA ASN A 193 7.67 4.50 7.59
C ASN A 193 9.08 3.97 7.31
N ASP A 194 9.34 2.69 7.58
CA ASP A 194 10.65 2.08 7.33
C ASP A 194 10.99 2.08 5.83
N LEU A 195 10.04 1.69 4.98
CA LEU A 195 10.18 1.72 3.52
C LEU A 195 8.86 2.12 2.85
N VAL A 196 8.93 3.10 1.95
CA VAL A 196 7.78 3.59 1.17
C VAL A 196 8.11 3.58 -0.31
N VAL A 197 7.33 2.81 -1.06
CA VAL A 197 7.49 2.63 -2.50
C VAL A 197 6.20 3.02 -3.22
N GLY A 198 6.32 3.84 -4.24
CA GLY A 198 5.25 4.11 -5.20
C GLY A 198 5.27 3.11 -6.35
N ILE A 199 4.11 2.60 -6.77
CA ILE A 199 3.99 1.69 -7.92
C ILE A 199 2.98 2.27 -8.91
N SER A 200 3.33 2.37 -10.19
CA SER A 200 2.43 2.79 -11.28
C SER A 200 1.85 1.60 -12.05
N ASP A 201 0.80 1.87 -12.82
CA ASP A 201 0.20 0.93 -13.80
C ASP A 201 -0.34 -0.36 -13.16
N VAL A 202 -0.83 -0.23 -11.94
CA VAL A 202 -1.40 -1.31 -11.14
C VAL A 202 -2.64 -0.87 -10.38
N LYS A 203 -3.44 -1.84 -9.97
CA LYS A 203 -4.53 -1.67 -8.99
C LYS A 203 -4.40 -2.68 -7.87
N ALA A 204 -4.83 -2.32 -6.67
CA ALA A 204 -4.88 -3.26 -5.55
C ALA A 204 -5.98 -4.31 -5.78
N VAL A 205 -5.70 -5.57 -5.44
CA VAL A 205 -6.65 -6.67 -5.60
C VAL A 205 -6.68 -7.57 -4.37
N SER A 206 -7.85 -8.10 -4.06
CA SER A 206 -8.02 -9.12 -3.02
C SER A 206 -7.36 -10.44 -3.44
N GLU A 207 -7.06 -11.26 -2.44
CA GLU A 207 -6.75 -12.68 -2.61
C GLU A 207 -7.67 -13.31 -3.66
N PRO A 208 -7.16 -14.20 -4.54
CA PRO A 208 -8.02 -14.94 -5.46
C PRO A 208 -9.17 -15.60 -4.70
N GLY A 209 -10.41 -15.18 -4.96
CA GLY A 209 -11.61 -15.61 -4.22
C GLY A 209 -11.87 -17.11 -4.22
N THR A 210 -11.12 -17.88 -5.02
CA THR A 210 -11.01 -19.33 -4.97
C THR A 210 -10.61 -19.86 -3.60
N LEU A 211 -9.79 -19.15 -2.80
CA LEU A 211 -9.42 -19.60 -1.45
C LEU A 211 -10.61 -19.49 -0.48
N ALA A 212 -11.34 -18.38 -0.53
CA ALA A 212 -12.57 -18.22 0.22
C ALA A 212 -13.63 -19.25 -0.18
N LEU A 213 -13.81 -19.48 -1.49
CA LEU A 213 -14.71 -20.51 -2.02
C LEU A 213 -14.28 -21.93 -1.65
N PHE A 214 -12.98 -22.21 -1.64
CA PHE A 214 -12.45 -23.50 -1.21
C PHE A 214 -12.71 -23.72 0.29
N GLY A 215 -12.40 -22.73 1.13
CA GLY A 215 -12.69 -22.77 2.56
C GLY A 215 -14.18 -22.95 2.86
N LEU A 216 -15.03 -22.15 2.23
CA LEU A 216 -16.49 -22.26 2.34
C LEU A 216 -17.02 -23.57 1.78
N GLY A 217 -16.45 -24.06 0.67
CA GLY A 217 -16.77 -25.35 0.07
C GLY A 217 -16.45 -26.51 1.00
N MET A 218 -15.28 -26.48 1.64
CA MET A 218 -14.89 -27.48 2.64
C MET A 218 -15.75 -27.42 3.91
N LEU A 219 -16.08 -26.23 4.39
CA LEU A 219 -17.01 -26.05 5.51
C LEU A 219 -18.40 -26.60 5.15
N GLY A 220 -18.90 -26.30 3.96
CA GLY A 220 -20.17 -26.80 3.43
C GLY A 220 -20.19 -28.33 3.35
N LEU A 221 -19.13 -28.95 2.83
CA LEU A 221 -18.94 -30.41 2.79
C LEU A 221 -18.89 -31.03 4.19
N GLY A 222 -18.17 -30.41 5.12
CA GLY A 222 -18.08 -30.85 6.51
C GLY A 222 -19.43 -30.81 7.24
N MET A 223 -20.20 -29.74 7.05
CA MET A 223 -21.56 -29.62 7.59
C MET A 223 -22.54 -30.59 6.94
N ALA A 224 -22.45 -30.81 5.62
CA ALA A 224 -23.30 -31.76 4.90
C ALA A 224 -23.06 -33.21 5.36
N ARG A 225 -21.80 -33.58 5.66
CA ARG A 225 -21.45 -34.92 6.16
C ARG A 225 -22.04 -35.19 7.55
N ARG A 226 -22.09 -34.19 8.44
CA ARG A 226 -22.70 -34.33 9.78
C ARG A 226 -24.20 -34.58 9.72
N ARG A 227 -24.92 -34.05 8.72
CA ARG A 227 -26.36 -34.27 8.54
C ARG A 227 -26.73 -35.66 8.01
N LYS A 228 -25.79 -36.41 7.43
CA LYS A 228 -26.02 -37.80 7.00
C LYS A 228 -25.75 -38.84 8.09
N SER A 229 -25.14 -38.44 9.21
CA SER A 229 -24.83 -39.33 10.34
C SER A 229 -25.75 -39.11 11.56
N ALA A 230 -26.80 -38.29 11.41
CA ALA A 230 -27.92 -38.14 12.34
C ALA A 230 -29.20 -38.61 11.65
#